data_AF-A0A265Q3J8-F1
#
_entry.id   AF-A0A265Q3J8-F1
#
_cell.length_a   1.000
_cell.length_b   1.000
_cell.length_c   1.000
_cell.angle_alpha   90.00
_cell.angle_beta   90.00
_cell.angle_gamma   90.00
#
_symmetry.space_group_name_H-M   'P 1'
#
loop_
_entity.id
_entity.type
_entity.pdbx_description
1 polymer ?
#
loop_
_entity_poly.entity_id
_entity_poly.type
_entity_poly.pdbx_seq_one_letter_code
_entity_poly.pdbx_strand_id
1 'polypeptide(L)'
;MLADRIRMCSFRLSKKDDPLGSPGNQDLILGDMSAGYFGTVNNLVTNTQLTNLMGMTAGTLLDAENTDVTFHKFAHKGRILFIPSRPIKHTISWDNIQSQNGVKGKVISIDANMYLCRLMTGSRHYYTSNNSMANGGEWYDTFFKFHTTNGGALTDSDIYVDGNGSYTLCQEVHSSGIANRVFRQGRTYMSGVASTSGGSLAGWRPVLEVL
;
A
#
# COMPACT_ATOMS: atom_id res chain seq x y z
N MET A 1 -34.47 -36.08 36.13
CA MET A 1 -34.01 -34.78 35.61
C MET A 1 -32.62 -34.49 36.16
N LEU A 2 -31.58 -34.83 35.42
CA LEU A 2 -30.21 -34.39 35.70
C LEU A 2 -29.54 -34.20 34.34
N ALA A 3 -29.70 -33.02 33.76
CA ALA A 3 -28.97 -32.65 32.57
C ALA A 3 -27.56 -32.25 33.01
N ASP A 4 -26.62 -33.17 32.80
CA ASP A 4 -25.18 -32.89 32.85
C ASP A 4 -24.87 -31.76 31.87
N ARG A 5 -24.73 -30.56 32.41
CA ARG A 5 -24.23 -29.41 31.66
C ARG A 5 -22.73 -29.60 31.48
N ILE A 6 -22.37 -30.18 30.35
CA ILE A 6 -21.05 -30.05 29.72
C ILE A 6 -20.65 -28.57 29.86
N ARG A 7 -19.68 -28.30 30.74
CA ARG A 7 -18.91 -27.05 30.70
C ARG A 7 -18.15 -27.08 29.39
N MET A 8 -18.79 -26.62 28.30
CA MET A 8 -18.06 -26.16 27.13
C MET A 8 -17.21 -24.99 27.63
N CYS A 9 -15.97 -25.31 27.95
CA CYS A 9 -14.88 -24.36 28.05
C CYS A 9 -14.87 -23.65 26.70
N SER A 10 -15.52 -22.49 26.63
CA SER A 10 -15.38 -21.58 25.51
C SER A 10 -13.91 -21.19 25.52
N PHE A 11 -13.11 -21.93 24.75
CA PHE A 11 -11.98 -21.34 24.07
C PHE A 11 -12.57 -20.19 23.26
N ARG A 12 -12.64 -19.00 23.86
CA ARG A 12 -12.65 -17.78 23.08
C ARG A 12 -11.32 -17.82 22.33
N LEU A 13 -11.33 -18.30 21.09
CA LEU A 13 -10.33 -17.87 20.13
C LEU A 13 -10.32 -16.34 20.26
N SER A 14 -9.21 -15.76 20.71
CA SER A 14 -9.11 -14.30 20.70
C SER A 14 -9.37 -13.88 19.25
N LYS A 15 -10.38 -13.04 19.03
CA LYS A 15 -10.69 -12.55 17.69
C LYS A 15 -9.42 -11.89 17.16
N LYS A 16 -8.83 -12.45 16.12
CA LYS A 16 -7.65 -11.89 15.44
C LYS A 16 -8.00 -10.53 14.85
N ASP A 17 -7.03 -9.63 14.82
CA ASP A 17 -7.19 -8.32 14.20
C ASP A 17 -7.39 -8.45 12.68
N ASP A 18 -6.72 -9.43 12.07
CA ASP A 18 -7.04 -9.94 10.73
C ASP A 18 -7.95 -11.18 10.84
N PRO A 19 -9.28 -11.04 10.65
CA PRO A 19 -10.19 -12.18 10.64
C PRO A 19 -10.20 -12.92 9.30
N LEU A 20 -9.59 -12.37 8.24
CA LEU A 20 -9.59 -12.92 6.89
C LEU A 20 -8.48 -13.95 6.68
N GLY A 21 -7.52 -14.05 7.61
CA GLY A 21 -6.43 -15.02 7.48
C GLY A 21 -5.44 -14.66 6.38
N SER A 22 -5.36 -13.37 5.99
CA SER A 22 -4.48 -12.94 4.90
C SER A 22 -3.01 -13.13 5.29
N PRO A 23 -2.08 -13.33 4.33
CA PRO A 23 -0.68 -13.68 4.63
C PRO A 23 0.00 -12.80 5.68
N GLY A 24 0.93 -13.37 6.43
CA GLY A 24 1.64 -12.70 7.53
C GLY A 24 0.94 -12.76 8.88
N ASN A 25 1.37 -11.90 9.81
CA ASN A 25 0.84 -11.85 11.17
C ASN A 25 -0.66 -11.50 11.17
N GLN A 26 -1.41 -12.12 12.08
CA GLN A 26 -2.86 -11.95 12.24
C GLN A 26 -3.22 -10.97 13.37
N ASP A 27 -2.26 -10.65 14.24
CA ASP A 27 -2.42 -9.70 15.33
C ASP A 27 -1.57 -8.46 15.05
N LEU A 28 -2.07 -7.27 15.41
CA LEU A 28 -1.31 -6.04 15.27
C LEU A 28 -0.10 -6.03 16.22
N ILE A 29 1.06 -5.63 15.70
CA ILE A 29 2.27 -5.42 16.52
C ILE A 29 2.36 -3.98 17.03
N LEU A 30 1.76 -3.03 16.30
CA LEU A 30 1.69 -1.62 16.67
C LEU A 30 0.36 -0.99 16.19
N GLY A 31 -0.16 -0.05 16.96
CA GLY A 31 -1.39 0.68 16.63
C GLY A 31 -2.66 -0.15 16.84
N ASP A 32 -3.69 0.17 16.08
CA ASP A 32 -5.02 -0.48 16.12
C ASP A 32 -5.58 -0.63 14.70
N MET A 33 -6.76 -1.22 14.55
CA MET A 33 -7.37 -1.42 13.22
C MET A 33 -7.75 -0.12 12.48
N SER A 34 -7.71 1.05 13.13
CA SER A 34 -7.88 2.34 12.45
C SER A 34 -6.62 2.77 11.70
N ALA A 35 -5.44 2.51 12.28
CA ALA A 35 -4.13 2.79 11.71
C ALA A 35 -3.08 1.94 12.46
N GLY A 36 -2.81 0.75 11.92
CA GLY A 36 -2.07 -0.33 12.58
C GLY A 36 -1.02 -0.95 11.69
N TYR A 37 -0.07 -1.65 12.29
CA TYR A 37 0.98 -2.39 11.59
C TYR A 37 1.03 -3.83 12.10
N PHE A 38 1.00 -4.79 11.17
CA PHE A 38 1.08 -6.22 11.45
C PHE A 38 2.52 -6.75 11.33
N GLY A 39 3.39 -6.04 10.60
CA GLY A 39 4.75 -6.48 10.30
C GLY A 39 5.00 -6.66 8.79
N THR A 40 6.09 -7.34 8.47
CA THR A 40 6.51 -7.64 7.10
C THR A 40 6.00 -8.99 6.62
N VAL A 41 5.76 -9.09 5.32
CA VAL A 41 5.46 -10.33 4.60
C VAL A 41 6.40 -10.41 3.41
N ASN A 42 7.25 -11.43 3.39
CA ASN A 42 8.14 -11.68 2.27
C ASN A 42 7.44 -12.59 1.26
N ASN A 43 7.74 -12.41 -0.02
CA ASN A 43 7.39 -13.34 -1.10
C ASN A 43 5.88 -13.55 -1.26
N LEU A 44 5.09 -12.51 -0.97
CA LEU A 44 3.65 -12.49 -1.24
C LEU A 44 3.35 -12.62 -2.74
N VAL A 45 4.08 -11.86 -3.56
CA VAL A 45 4.03 -11.88 -5.02
C VAL A 45 5.30 -11.24 -5.54
N THR A 46 5.85 -11.76 -6.64
CA THR A 46 7.02 -11.14 -7.28
C THR A 46 6.60 -9.92 -8.11
N ASN A 47 7.53 -8.98 -8.36
CA ASN A 47 7.30 -7.81 -9.24
C ASN A 47 6.71 -8.22 -10.61
N THR A 48 7.35 -9.16 -11.31
CA THR A 48 6.93 -9.72 -12.60
C THR A 48 5.52 -10.32 -12.57
N GLN A 49 5.20 -11.13 -11.55
CA GLN A 49 3.85 -11.68 -11.40
C GLN A 49 2.83 -10.55 -11.21
N LEU A 50 3.12 -9.58 -10.34
CA LEU A 50 2.24 -8.46 -10.07
C LEU A 50 2.06 -7.56 -11.32
N THR A 51 3.12 -7.32 -12.09
CA THR A 51 3.02 -6.60 -13.36
C THR A 51 2.18 -7.34 -14.38
N ASN A 52 2.31 -8.67 -14.46
CA ASN A 52 1.54 -9.50 -15.39
C ASN A 52 0.05 -9.52 -15.02
N LEU A 53 -0.27 -9.72 -13.73
CA LEU A 53 -1.65 -9.65 -13.22
C LEU A 53 -2.29 -8.29 -13.53
N MET A 54 -1.51 -7.22 -13.42
CA MET A 54 -1.98 -5.88 -13.75
C MET A 54 -2.02 -5.58 -15.25
N GLY A 55 -1.30 -6.30 -16.10
CA GLY A 55 -1.11 -5.95 -17.51
C GLY A 55 -0.16 -4.77 -17.72
N MET A 56 0.74 -4.53 -16.75
CA MET A 56 1.59 -3.34 -16.69
C MET A 56 2.84 -3.48 -17.57
N THR A 57 2.71 -3.12 -18.85
CA THR A 57 3.81 -3.18 -19.83
C THR A 57 4.71 -1.94 -19.82
N ALA A 58 4.18 -0.78 -19.44
CA ALA A 58 4.92 0.49 -19.43
C ALA A 58 5.86 0.61 -18.23
N GLY A 59 7.02 1.24 -18.43
CA GLY A 59 8.03 1.49 -17.40
C GLY A 59 8.99 0.33 -17.16
N THR A 60 9.98 0.56 -16.31
CA THR A 60 11.08 -0.36 -16.02
C THR A 60 10.86 -1.03 -14.66
N LEU A 61 11.10 -2.34 -14.55
CA LEU A 61 11.13 -3.01 -13.25
C LEU A 61 12.28 -2.43 -12.41
N LEU A 62 12.04 -2.07 -11.14
CA LEU A 62 13.11 -1.52 -10.31
C LEU A 62 14.22 -2.54 -10.08
N ASP A 63 13.84 -3.75 -9.67
CA ASP A 63 14.76 -4.84 -9.42
C ASP A 63 14.40 -6.00 -10.37
N ALA A 64 15.16 -6.15 -11.45
CA ALA A 64 14.85 -7.04 -12.58
C ALA A 64 14.90 -8.54 -12.23
N GLU A 65 15.70 -8.92 -11.21
CA GLU A 65 15.95 -10.32 -10.82
C GLU A 65 14.97 -10.85 -9.75
N ASN A 66 14.25 -9.96 -9.07
CA ASN A 66 12.90 -10.18 -8.54
C ASN A 66 12.56 -11.53 -7.83
N THR A 67 13.25 -11.88 -6.74
CA THR A 67 12.85 -13.02 -5.89
C THR A 67 12.33 -12.64 -4.51
N ASP A 68 12.78 -11.52 -3.92
CA ASP A 68 12.48 -11.19 -2.53
C ASP A 68 11.81 -9.81 -2.39
N VAL A 69 10.53 -9.74 -2.73
CA VAL A 69 9.72 -8.55 -2.48
C VAL A 69 9.19 -8.60 -1.04
N THR A 70 9.68 -7.69 -0.21
CA THR A 70 9.11 -7.45 1.12
C THR A 70 7.91 -6.50 1.01
N PHE A 71 6.79 -6.95 1.57
CA PHE A 71 5.60 -6.14 1.79
C PHE A 71 5.46 -5.78 3.26
N HIS A 72 4.94 -4.60 3.53
CA HIS A 72 4.47 -4.18 4.85
C HIS A 72 2.96 -4.34 4.91
N LYS A 73 2.48 -5.05 5.94
CA LYS A 73 1.06 -5.28 6.18
C LYS A 73 0.54 -4.28 7.21
N PHE A 74 -0.46 -3.50 6.83
CA PHE A 74 -1.06 -2.46 7.65
C PHE A 74 -2.55 -2.67 7.85
N ALA A 75 -3.07 -2.14 8.96
CA ALA A 75 -4.48 -1.85 9.11
C ALA A 75 -4.74 -0.37 8.79
N HIS A 76 -5.79 -0.08 8.03
CA HIS A 76 -6.23 1.29 7.77
C HIS A 76 -7.76 1.34 7.68
N LYS A 77 -8.39 2.02 8.65
CA LYS A 77 -9.86 2.19 8.74
C LYS A 77 -10.61 0.85 8.63
N GLY A 78 -10.13 -0.17 9.33
CA GLY A 78 -10.72 -1.51 9.35
C GLY A 78 -10.33 -2.40 8.16
N ARG A 79 -9.53 -1.90 7.21
CA ARG A 79 -9.06 -2.63 6.02
C ARG A 79 -7.64 -3.12 6.21
N ILE A 80 -7.27 -4.18 5.51
CA ILE A 80 -5.92 -4.76 5.51
C ILE A 80 -5.25 -4.43 4.20
N LEU A 81 -4.07 -3.82 4.28
CA LEU A 81 -3.30 -3.32 3.15
C LEU A 81 -1.91 -3.96 3.14
N PHE A 82 -1.46 -4.45 1.99
CA PHE A 82 -0.06 -4.79 1.75
C PHE A 82 0.55 -3.74 0.83
N ILE A 83 1.70 -3.19 1.25
CA ILE A 83 2.41 -2.16 0.49
C ILE A 83 3.88 -2.58 0.38
N PRO A 84 4.46 -2.69 -0.83
CA PRO A 84 5.84 -3.13 -0.96
C PRO A 84 6.81 -2.08 -0.43
N SER A 85 7.91 -2.52 0.19
CA SER A 85 8.97 -1.66 0.73
C SER A 85 9.59 -0.76 -0.35
N ARG A 86 9.65 -1.28 -1.58
CA ARG A 86 10.19 -0.62 -2.77
C ARG A 86 9.12 -0.50 -3.86
N PRO A 87 9.18 0.50 -4.76
CA PRO A 87 8.27 0.54 -5.91
C PRO A 87 8.55 -0.67 -6.83
N ILE A 88 7.50 -1.19 -7.46
CA ILE A 88 7.58 -2.36 -8.35
C ILE A 88 8.17 -1.94 -9.71
N LYS A 89 7.78 -0.76 -10.20
CA LYS A 89 8.28 -0.16 -11.43
C LYS A 89 8.63 1.31 -11.25
N HIS A 90 9.54 1.81 -12.08
CA HIS A 90 9.85 3.23 -12.23
C HIS A 90 9.82 3.63 -13.72
N THR A 91 10.08 4.91 -14.03
CA THR A 91 9.99 5.42 -15.41
C THR A 91 8.59 5.15 -16.00
N ILE A 92 7.57 5.37 -15.19
CA ILE A 92 6.18 5.06 -15.50
C ILE A 92 5.30 6.26 -15.17
N SER A 93 4.38 6.58 -16.07
CA SER A 93 3.45 7.69 -15.86
C SER A 93 2.18 7.25 -15.15
N TRP A 94 1.51 8.22 -14.51
CA TRP A 94 0.21 7.99 -13.90
C TRP A 94 -0.82 7.55 -14.94
N ASP A 95 -0.77 8.10 -16.16
CA ASP A 95 -1.67 7.73 -17.26
C ASP A 95 -1.44 6.28 -17.73
N ASN A 96 -0.19 5.81 -17.72
CA ASN A 96 0.08 4.39 -17.98
C ASN A 96 -0.58 3.49 -16.91
N ILE A 97 -0.49 3.87 -15.65
CA ILE A 97 -1.10 3.12 -14.54
C ILE A 97 -2.63 3.15 -14.66
N GLN A 98 -3.21 4.31 -14.97
CA GLN A 98 -4.65 4.48 -15.18
C GLN A 98 -5.17 3.65 -16.35
N SER A 99 -4.42 3.53 -17.45
CA SER A 99 -4.82 2.72 -18.61
C SER A 99 -5.02 1.24 -18.28
N GLN A 100 -4.39 0.76 -17.20
CA GLN A 100 -4.55 -0.60 -16.66
C GLN A 100 -5.48 -0.67 -15.44
N ASN A 101 -6.26 0.39 -15.20
CA ASN A 101 -7.11 0.59 -14.01
C ASN A 101 -6.36 0.58 -12.67
N GLY A 102 -5.03 0.74 -12.68
CA GLY A 102 -4.19 0.62 -11.48
C GLY A 102 -4.23 1.82 -10.53
N VAL A 103 -4.90 2.93 -10.88
CA VAL A 103 -5.02 4.09 -9.98
C VAL A 103 -6.07 3.84 -8.91
N LYS A 104 -7.32 3.61 -9.32
CA LYS A 104 -8.46 3.39 -8.42
C LYS A 104 -8.63 1.93 -8.04
N GLY A 105 -8.26 1.04 -8.94
CA GLY A 105 -7.97 -0.33 -8.62
C GLY A 105 -8.46 -1.32 -9.65
N LYS A 106 -7.73 -2.43 -9.72
CA LYS A 106 -8.08 -3.63 -10.48
C LYS A 106 -8.08 -4.79 -9.50
N VAL A 107 -9.12 -5.61 -9.54
CA VAL A 107 -9.17 -6.85 -8.75
C VAL A 107 -8.21 -7.86 -9.38
N ILE A 108 -7.33 -8.41 -8.55
CA ILE A 108 -6.40 -9.47 -8.93
C ILE A 108 -6.45 -10.59 -7.90
N SER A 109 -6.12 -11.81 -8.33
CA SER A 109 -5.95 -12.96 -7.43
C SER A 109 -4.47 -13.27 -7.28
N ILE A 110 -4.03 -13.44 -6.04
CA ILE A 110 -2.70 -13.95 -5.69
C ILE A 110 -2.95 -15.14 -4.76
N ASP A 111 -2.57 -16.33 -5.20
CA ASP A 111 -2.96 -17.60 -4.61
C ASP A 111 -4.48 -17.69 -4.38
N ALA A 112 -4.90 -17.96 -3.14
CA ALA A 112 -6.32 -18.09 -2.75
C ALA A 112 -6.97 -16.75 -2.37
N ASN A 113 -6.23 -15.64 -2.37
CA ASN A 113 -6.72 -14.35 -1.88
C ASN A 113 -7.01 -13.38 -3.04
N MET A 114 -8.06 -12.58 -2.89
CA MET A 114 -8.39 -11.49 -3.82
C MET A 114 -7.93 -10.16 -3.25
N TYR A 115 -7.40 -9.31 -4.12
CA TYR A 115 -6.92 -7.99 -3.76
C TYR A 115 -7.42 -6.93 -4.73
N LEU A 116 -7.79 -5.77 -4.21
CA LEU A 116 -7.86 -4.55 -5.00
C LEU A 116 -6.46 -3.94 -5.11
N CYS A 117 -5.82 -4.10 -6.28
CA CYS A 117 -4.52 -3.52 -6.57
C CYS A 117 -4.66 -2.10 -7.12
N ARG A 118 -4.19 -1.10 -6.37
CA ARG A 118 -4.41 0.33 -6.67
C ARG A 118 -3.23 1.21 -6.23
N LEU A 119 -3.24 2.49 -6.58
CA LEU A 119 -2.31 3.44 -5.97
C LEU A 119 -2.70 3.75 -4.52
N MET A 120 -1.72 4.16 -3.73
CA MET A 120 -1.93 4.68 -2.38
C MET A 120 -2.58 6.07 -2.43
N THR A 121 -3.34 6.42 -1.39
CA THR A 121 -3.75 7.80 -1.13
C THR A 121 -2.65 8.57 -0.35
N GLY A 122 -2.19 9.69 -0.90
CA GLY A 122 -1.04 10.45 -0.41
C GLY A 122 -1.37 11.61 0.54
N SER A 123 -2.59 12.16 0.47
CA SER A 123 -2.96 13.39 1.21
C SER A 123 -3.90 13.12 2.38
N ARG A 124 -3.72 13.83 3.50
CA ARG A 124 -4.61 13.78 4.69
C ARG A 124 -5.56 14.97 4.80
N HIS A 125 -5.14 16.21 4.52
CA HIS A 125 -5.96 17.44 4.44
C HIS A 125 -5.09 18.73 4.42
N TYR A 126 -4.30 19.00 3.38
CA TYR A 126 -3.57 20.30 3.34
C TYR A 126 -3.19 20.84 1.95
N TYR A 127 -3.06 20.00 0.92
CA TYR A 127 -2.49 20.42 -0.37
C TYR A 127 -3.42 20.16 -1.56
N THR A 128 -4.73 20.16 -1.36
CA THR A 128 -5.73 20.11 -2.43
C THR A 128 -6.66 21.33 -2.28
N SER A 129 -6.51 22.34 -3.14
CA SER A 129 -7.44 23.48 -3.27
C SER A 129 -8.80 23.04 -3.82
N ASN A 130 -8.90 21.80 -4.32
CA ASN A 130 -10.15 21.09 -4.49
C ASN A 130 -10.28 20.09 -3.32
N ASN A 131 -11.07 20.49 -2.32
CA ASN A 131 -11.38 19.80 -1.07
C ASN A 131 -12.11 18.44 -1.25
N SER A 132 -11.89 17.75 -2.37
CA SER A 132 -12.65 16.56 -2.79
C SER A 132 -11.86 15.54 -3.64
N MET A 133 -10.57 15.76 -3.95
CA MET A 133 -9.79 14.80 -4.76
C MET A 133 -8.85 13.95 -3.90
N ALA A 134 -9.45 12.86 -3.40
CA ALA A 134 -8.90 11.69 -2.68
C ALA A 134 -8.41 11.92 -1.23
N ASN A 135 -9.39 12.07 -0.36
CA ASN A 135 -9.28 11.85 1.08
C ASN A 135 -9.06 10.35 1.35
N GLY A 136 -7.84 9.97 1.74
CA GLY A 136 -7.56 8.62 2.22
C GLY A 136 -6.54 8.59 3.34
N GLY A 137 -5.48 9.39 3.23
CA GLY A 137 -4.47 9.55 4.29
C GLY A 137 -3.59 8.34 4.49
N GLU A 138 -3.57 7.38 3.56
CA GLU A 138 -2.85 6.11 3.72
C GLU A 138 -1.36 6.33 3.94
N TRP A 139 -0.70 7.24 3.20
CA TRP A 139 0.72 7.54 3.45
C TRP A 139 0.96 7.99 4.90
N TYR A 140 0.06 8.81 5.44
CA TYR A 140 0.18 9.34 6.79
C TYR A 140 -0.04 8.27 7.85
N ASP A 141 -1.06 7.43 7.67
CA ASP A 141 -1.43 6.38 8.64
C ASP A 141 -0.59 5.09 8.52
N THR A 142 0.24 4.98 7.49
CA THR A 142 1.15 3.84 7.26
C THR A 142 2.61 4.28 7.40
N PHE A 143 3.31 4.58 6.29
CA PHE A 143 4.74 4.89 6.27
C PHE A 143 5.13 6.06 7.17
N PHE A 144 4.36 7.16 7.19
CA PHE A 144 4.68 8.27 8.09
C PHE A 144 4.50 7.85 9.56
N LYS A 145 3.31 7.35 9.95
CA LYS A 145 3.01 6.98 11.34
C LYS A 145 4.00 5.97 11.90
N PHE A 146 4.36 4.97 11.11
CA PHE A 146 5.24 3.89 11.54
C PHE A 146 6.71 4.13 11.24
N HIS A 147 7.11 5.33 10.82
CA HIS A 147 8.52 5.67 10.70
C HIS A 147 9.20 5.75 12.09
N THR A 148 10.47 5.37 12.21
CA THR A 148 11.24 5.34 13.47
C THR A 148 11.27 6.69 14.17
N THR A 149 11.35 7.80 13.42
CA THR A 149 11.25 9.16 13.98
C THR A 149 9.94 9.43 14.71
N ASN A 150 8.87 8.71 14.38
CA ASN A 150 7.56 8.80 15.03
C ASN A 150 7.33 7.67 16.05
N GLY A 151 8.40 6.97 16.49
CA GLY A 151 8.32 5.85 17.42
C GLY A 151 7.81 4.55 16.79
N GLY A 152 7.79 4.48 15.46
CA GLY A 152 7.39 3.30 14.71
C GLY A 152 8.54 2.34 14.39
N ALA A 153 8.24 1.33 13.58
CA ALA A 153 9.15 0.23 13.24
C ALA A 153 9.89 0.38 11.90
N LEU A 154 9.61 1.42 11.11
CA LEU A 154 10.09 1.57 9.73
C LEU A 154 11.15 2.66 9.60
N THR A 155 12.23 2.36 8.90
CA THR A 155 13.30 3.28 8.54
C THR A 155 13.13 3.80 7.11
N ASP A 156 13.96 4.77 6.73
CA ASP A 156 14.03 5.25 5.35
C ASP A 156 14.37 4.12 4.34
N SER A 157 15.17 3.13 4.75
CA SER A 157 15.45 1.96 3.91
C SER A 157 14.23 1.04 3.74
N ASP A 158 13.39 0.92 4.77
CA ASP A 158 12.19 0.08 4.72
C ASP A 158 11.13 0.64 3.75
N ILE A 159 11.16 1.95 3.50
CA ILE A 159 10.19 2.62 2.61
C ILE A 159 10.82 3.20 1.34
N TYR A 160 12.10 2.89 1.07
CA TYR A 160 12.85 3.28 -0.14
C TYR A 160 12.65 4.75 -0.54
N VAL A 161 13.43 5.64 0.08
CA VAL A 161 13.28 7.10 -0.05
C VAL A 161 14.21 7.74 -1.07
N ASP A 162 15.18 7.00 -1.62
CA ASP A 162 16.16 7.48 -2.59
C ASP A 162 16.20 6.58 -3.84
N GLY A 163 16.72 7.10 -4.95
CA GLY A 163 16.84 6.36 -6.21
C GLY A 163 15.58 6.36 -7.10
N ASN A 164 15.61 5.51 -8.13
CA ASN A 164 14.57 5.42 -9.15
C ASN A 164 13.25 4.92 -8.57
N GLY A 165 12.15 5.60 -8.89
CA GLY A 165 10.83 5.25 -8.38
C GLY A 165 10.57 5.64 -6.92
N SER A 166 11.51 6.30 -6.24
CA SER A 166 11.34 6.76 -4.85
C SER A 166 10.15 7.72 -4.67
N TYR A 167 9.70 8.38 -5.74
CA TYR A 167 8.48 9.18 -5.75
C TYR A 167 7.29 8.27 -6.01
N THR A 168 6.63 7.83 -4.94
CA THR A 168 5.42 7.01 -5.01
C THR A 168 4.28 7.84 -5.59
N LEU A 169 3.82 7.49 -6.79
CA LEU A 169 2.62 8.08 -7.38
C LEU A 169 1.38 7.73 -6.54
N CYS A 170 0.51 8.71 -6.32
CA CYS A 170 -0.69 8.56 -5.52
C CYS A 170 -1.97 8.77 -6.37
N GLN A 171 -3.13 8.51 -5.77
CA GLN A 171 -4.41 8.63 -6.45
C GLN A 171 -4.86 10.07 -6.73
N GLU A 172 -4.37 11.03 -5.94
CA GLU A 172 -4.86 12.39 -5.91
C GLU A 172 -4.39 13.22 -7.12
N VAL A 173 -5.23 14.18 -7.49
CA VAL A 173 -4.86 15.28 -8.38
C VAL A 173 -4.27 16.40 -7.52
N HIS A 174 -3.17 17.00 -7.98
CA HIS A 174 -2.46 18.04 -7.23
C HIS A 174 -3.24 19.37 -7.22
N SER A 175 -3.24 20.09 -6.09
CA SER A 175 -3.93 21.40 -5.94
C SER A 175 -3.53 22.43 -6.99
N SER A 176 -2.24 22.49 -7.32
CA SER A 176 -1.68 23.54 -8.18
C SER A 176 -2.01 23.36 -9.67
N GLY A 177 -2.73 22.29 -10.06
CA GLY A 177 -3.17 22.09 -11.43
C GLY A 177 -3.74 20.70 -11.68
N ILE A 178 -4.89 20.63 -12.36
CA ILE A 178 -5.58 19.37 -12.67
C ILE A 178 -4.80 18.43 -13.59
N ALA A 179 -3.76 18.92 -14.26
CA ALA A 179 -2.84 18.11 -15.07
C ALA A 179 -1.83 17.32 -14.22
N ASN A 180 -1.63 17.72 -12.96
CA ASN A 180 -0.63 17.14 -12.08
C ASN A 180 -1.25 16.10 -11.13
N ARG A 181 -0.45 15.11 -10.77
CA ARG A 181 -0.78 14.01 -9.88
C ARG A 181 0.13 14.06 -8.68
N VAL A 182 -0.44 13.79 -7.51
CA VAL A 182 0.32 13.79 -6.28
C VAL A 182 1.30 12.62 -6.28
N PHE A 183 2.51 12.89 -5.82
CA PHE A 183 3.43 11.85 -5.40
C PHE A 183 3.95 12.15 -4.01
N ARG A 184 4.40 11.10 -3.33
CA ARG A 184 5.02 11.16 -1.99
C ARG A 184 6.44 10.60 -2.06
N GLN A 185 7.32 11.13 -1.21
CA GLN A 185 8.65 10.59 -0.99
C GLN A 185 9.01 10.74 0.48
N GLY A 186 9.61 9.70 1.05
CA GLY A 186 10.07 9.71 2.43
C GLY A 186 9.02 10.20 3.42
N ARG A 187 9.46 10.78 4.53
CA ARG A 187 8.53 11.09 5.62
C ARG A 187 7.46 12.10 5.22
N THR A 188 7.86 13.28 4.76
CA THR A 188 6.96 14.44 4.64
C THR A 188 6.78 14.97 3.22
N TYR A 189 7.68 14.64 2.30
CA TYR A 189 7.73 15.29 1.01
C TYR A 189 6.55 14.88 0.12
N MET A 190 5.98 15.90 -0.52
CA MET A 190 4.87 15.77 -1.45
C MET A 190 4.94 16.88 -2.46
N SER A 191 4.66 16.54 -3.71
CA SER A 191 4.53 17.51 -4.78
C SER A 191 3.64 16.93 -5.89
N GLY A 192 3.58 17.64 -7.01
CA GLY A 192 2.84 17.25 -8.20
C GLY A 192 3.78 16.91 -9.35
N VAL A 193 3.39 15.93 -10.16
CA VAL A 193 4.03 15.62 -11.45
C VAL A 193 2.95 15.52 -12.53
N ALA A 194 3.24 15.96 -13.77
CA ALA A 194 2.28 15.83 -14.87
C ALA A 194 1.84 14.36 -15.04
N SER A 195 0.55 14.12 -15.32
CA SER A 195 0.00 12.75 -15.40
C SER A 195 0.67 11.89 -16.46
N THR A 196 1.20 12.51 -17.51
CA THR A 196 1.91 11.89 -18.63
C THR A 196 3.40 11.67 -18.38
N SER A 197 3.96 12.21 -17.29
CA SER A 197 5.40 12.14 -17.04
C SER A 197 5.82 10.74 -16.63
N GLY A 198 6.72 10.13 -17.41
CA GLY A 198 7.38 8.86 -17.10
C GLY A 198 8.82 9.03 -16.61
N GLY A 199 9.12 10.08 -15.84
CA GLY A 199 10.47 10.31 -15.31
C GLY A 199 10.96 9.17 -14.39
N SER A 200 12.27 8.97 -14.30
CA SER A 200 12.85 7.83 -13.57
C SER A 200 12.60 7.84 -12.07
N LEU A 201 12.37 9.01 -11.46
CA LEU A 201 12.07 9.13 -10.03
C LEU A 201 10.64 8.72 -9.67
N ALA A 202 9.70 8.83 -10.60
CA ALA A 202 8.30 8.43 -10.38
C ALA A 202 8.15 6.90 -10.44
N GLY A 203 7.52 6.35 -9.41
CA GLY A 203 7.40 4.91 -9.20
C GLY A 203 5.97 4.45 -9.00
N TRP A 204 5.69 3.26 -9.51
CA TRP A 204 4.48 2.51 -9.21
C TRP A 204 4.74 1.62 -7.99
N ARG A 205 4.21 2.06 -6.84
CA ARG A 205 4.19 1.31 -5.57
C ARG A 205 2.72 1.02 -5.23
N PRO A 206 2.16 -0.11 -5.67
CA PRO A 206 0.75 -0.40 -5.48
C PRO A 206 0.44 -0.79 -4.02
N VAL A 207 -0.80 -0.51 -3.62
CA VAL A 207 -1.44 -1.07 -2.44
C VAL A 207 -2.23 -2.30 -2.89
N LEU A 208 -2.06 -3.42 -2.20
CA LEU A 208 -2.93 -4.58 -2.30
C LEU A 208 -3.87 -4.58 -1.09
N GLU A 209 -5.12 -4.18 -1.31
CA GLU A 209 -6.16 -4.18 -0.29
C GLU A 209 -6.91 -5.52 -0.33
N VAL A 210 -6.96 -6.23 0.80
CA VAL A 210 -7.65 -7.53 0.91
C VAL A 210 -9.17 -7.33 0.75
N LEU A 211 -9.81 -8.22 -0.01
CA LEU A 211 -11.26 -8.22 -0.28
C LEU A 211 -12.02 -9.33 0.46
#